data_AF-A0AAD5FAN4-F1
#
_entry.id   AF-A0AAD5FAN4-F1
#
_cell.length_a   1.000
_cell.length_b   1.000
_cell.length_c   1.000
_cell.angle_alpha   90.00
_cell.angle_beta   90.00
_cell.angle_gamma   90.00
#
_symmetry.space_group_name_H-M   'P 1'
#
loop_
_entity.id
_entity.type
_entity.pdbx_description
1 polymer ?
#
loop_
_entity_poly.entity_id
_entity_poly.type
_entity_poly.pdbx_seq_one_letter_code
_entity_poly.pdbx_strand_id
1 'polypeptide(L)'
;MSSNGDLQDVGSYGSFWEPGNYKSTVKRVDDGHKLCNELVSCFQERAKIEKAYSQQLNDWAKKWRGVVEKGAQYGTVEKAWHAFMNAADKLSEIHMELKEKLVMEDSEKIRIWQKDAYHKQMIGGFKETKDAEEGFRKAQKPWVRKLKEVEASKKSYQQTRKEERTAMTREMHAKADPTKSPEDVRKFTDRVEKCTQEAEKAKERYEKALDELNRCNPRYMEDMEQMFEITQDAEKNRLCFFKEVMLDIHQHLDLSSNERFKALYRDLSQTINAASDMEDLRWWRNTHGPGMSMNWPQFEEWSPEASRNISRKVRNSQIDDVTLTNIVSAADEAPQTPHDTIRYYQTWTFKDHECNVTPVTSVLSPGYHRAAKDYSSDWSDEESPKKYIAANGVEFEEEEEKVVGVRVRALYDYTGQESDELSFKAGEELMKLGEEDEQGWCKGQLDNGEVGLYPANYVQAI
;
A
#
# COMPACT_ATOMS: atom_id res chain seq x y z
N MET A 1 -2.88 6.29 22.22
CA MET A 1 -3.59 5.19 21.56
C MET A 1 -2.64 4.01 21.57
N SER A 2 -3.07 2.90 22.18
CA SER A 2 -2.24 1.76 22.52
C SER A 2 -1.57 1.14 21.31
N SER A 3 -0.24 1.07 21.34
CA SER A 3 0.52 0.13 20.51
C SER A 3 0.47 -1.23 21.22
N ASN A 4 -0.61 -1.97 21.00
CA ASN A 4 -0.57 -3.41 21.17
C ASN A 4 0.06 -3.95 19.88
N GLY A 5 1.39 -3.95 19.85
CA GLY A 5 2.11 -4.74 18.87
C GLY A 5 1.83 -6.20 19.18
N ASP A 6 1.23 -6.88 18.22
CA ASP A 6 0.95 -8.30 18.24
C ASP A 6 2.22 -9.10 18.56
N LEU A 7 2.36 -9.44 19.84
CA LEU A 7 3.17 -10.55 20.34
C LEU A 7 2.42 -11.85 20.01
N GLN A 8 2.20 -12.12 18.72
CA GLN A 8 1.75 -13.43 18.29
C GLN A 8 2.96 -14.27 17.93
N ASP A 9 3.08 -15.38 18.68
CA ASP A 9 4.02 -16.49 18.55
C ASP A 9 5.44 -16.36 19.14
N VAL A 10 5.54 -16.00 20.43
CA VAL A 10 6.67 -16.44 21.28
C VAL A 10 6.35 -17.81 21.88
N GLY A 11 5.98 -18.76 21.03
CA GLY A 11 5.74 -20.15 21.41
C GLY A 11 7.04 -20.82 21.86
N SER A 12 7.26 -20.90 23.17
CA SER A 12 8.18 -21.84 23.84
C SER A 12 9.55 -22.04 23.16
N TYR A 13 10.21 -20.97 22.72
CA TYR A 13 11.63 -21.08 22.35
C TYR A 13 12.41 -21.35 23.63
N GLY A 14 12.96 -22.56 23.76
CA GLY A 14 13.85 -22.88 24.87
C GLY A 14 15.03 -21.91 24.93
N SER A 15 15.75 -21.90 26.05
CA SER A 15 16.88 -20.98 26.25
C SER A 15 17.89 -21.11 25.11
N PHE A 16 18.44 -20.00 24.61
CA PHE A 16 19.49 -19.99 23.57
C PHE A 16 20.66 -20.92 23.91
N TRP A 17 20.97 -21.03 25.20
CA TRP A 17 22.05 -21.85 25.73
C TRP A 17 21.79 -23.35 25.66
N GLU A 18 20.54 -23.77 25.45
CA GLU A 18 20.20 -25.17 25.29
C GLU A 18 20.62 -25.69 23.90
N PRO A 19 20.93 -27.01 23.79
CA PRO A 19 21.38 -27.60 22.54
C PRO A 19 20.43 -27.34 21.37
N GLY A 20 20.93 -26.69 20.31
CA GLY A 20 20.20 -26.44 19.07
C GLY A 20 19.24 -25.24 19.06
N ASN A 21 19.06 -24.51 20.17
CA ASN A 21 18.14 -23.37 20.20
C ASN A 21 18.71 -22.10 19.54
N TYR A 22 20.00 -22.10 19.16
CA TYR A 22 20.60 -21.06 18.31
C TYR A 22 19.99 -21.00 16.89
N LYS A 23 19.20 -22.00 16.49
CA LYS A 23 18.56 -22.09 15.17
C LYS A 23 17.64 -20.92 14.85
N SER A 24 17.03 -20.28 15.85
CA SER A 24 16.24 -19.06 15.66
C SER A 24 17.10 -17.93 15.11
N THR A 25 18.31 -17.76 15.63
CA THR A 25 19.31 -16.80 15.13
C THR A 25 19.77 -17.13 13.71
N VAL A 26 19.98 -18.41 13.39
CA VAL A 26 20.35 -18.84 12.03
C VAL A 26 19.21 -18.61 11.04
N LYS A 27 17.98 -18.95 11.42
CA LYS A 27 16.78 -18.73 10.60
C LYS A 27 16.60 -17.24 10.24
N ARG A 28 16.90 -16.33 11.18
CA ARG A 28 16.85 -14.88 10.93
C ARG A 28 17.71 -14.44 9.73
N VAL A 29 18.81 -15.15 9.45
CA VAL A 29 19.65 -14.87 8.28
C VAL A 29 18.89 -15.16 6.98
N ASP A 30 18.24 -16.32 6.87
CA ASP A 30 17.40 -16.68 5.72
C ASP A 30 16.20 -15.74 5.58
N ASP A 31 15.55 -15.43 6.70
CA ASP A 31 14.40 -14.52 6.75
C ASP A 31 14.79 -13.13 6.24
N GLY A 32 16.02 -12.66 6.51
CA GLY A 32 16.53 -11.39 5.99
C GLY A 32 16.55 -11.31 4.46
N HIS A 33 16.95 -12.39 3.77
CA HIS A 33 16.87 -12.45 2.30
C HIS A 33 15.41 -12.42 1.83
N LYS A 34 14.51 -13.14 2.50
CA LYS A 34 13.08 -13.17 2.16
C LYS A 34 12.45 -11.78 2.32
N LEU A 35 12.76 -11.08 3.40
CA LEU A 35 12.27 -9.73 3.69
C LEU A 35 12.67 -8.71 2.61
N CYS A 36 13.83 -8.87 1.95
CA CYS A 36 14.18 -8.04 0.80
C CYS A 36 13.17 -8.20 -0.36
N ASN A 37 12.74 -9.44 -0.64
CA ASN A 37 11.73 -9.70 -1.69
C ASN A 37 10.35 -9.16 -1.31
N GLU A 38 9.97 -9.30 -0.04
CA GLU A 38 8.71 -8.75 0.48
C GLU A 38 8.69 -7.22 0.39
N LEU A 39 9.80 -6.56 0.75
CA LEU A 39 9.93 -5.10 0.64
C LEU A 39 9.83 -4.64 -0.82
N VAL A 40 10.52 -5.31 -1.75
CA VAL A 40 10.41 -5.01 -3.19
C VAL A 40 8.97 -5.19 -3.67
N SER A 41 8.33 -6.30 -3.32
CA SER A 41 6.97 -6.62 -3.76
C SER A 41 5.96 -5.59 -3.26
N CYS A 42 6.07 -5.20 -1.98
CA CYS A 42 5.25 -4.16 -1.35
C CYS A 42 5.29 -2.84 -2.14
N PHE A 43 6.49 -2.36 -2.47
CA PHE A 43 6.61 -1.09 -3.20
C PHE A 43 6.39 -1.21 -4.71
N GLN A 44 6.51 -2.40 -5.30
CA GLN A 44 6.03 -2.66 -6.65
C GLN A 44 4.50 -2.59 -6.73
N GLU A 45 3.77 -3.09 -5.73
CA GLU A 45 2.33 -2.94 -5.64
C GLU A 45 1.94 -1.47 -5.49
N ARG A 46 2.63 -0.72 -4.62
CA ARG A 46 2.46 0.74 -4.54
C ARG A 46 2.69 1.41 -5.90
N ALA A 47 3.74 1.04 -6.62
CA ALA A 47 4.05 1.59 -7.93
C ALA A 47 2.95 1.33 -8.98
N LYS A 48 2.22 0.20 -8.89
CA LYS A 48 1.06 -0.08 -9.75
C LYS A 48 -0.09 0.90 -9.48
N ILE A 49 -0.33 1.28 -8.22
CA ILE A 49 -1.35 2.26 -7.85
C ILE A 49 -1.03 3.61 -8.50
N GLU A 50 0.23 4.04 -8.40
CA GLU A 50 0.71 5.31 -8.97
C GLU A 50 0.56 5.35 -10.50
N LYS A 51 0.88 4.23 -11.17
CA LYS A 51 0.64 4.06 -12.60
C LYS A 51 -0.85 4.17 -12.95
N ALA A 52 -1.72 3.52 -12.18
CA ALA A 52 -3.15 3.52 -12.45
C ALA A 52 -3.74 4.93 -12.33
N TYR A 53 -3.35 5.68 -11.29
CA TYR A 53 -3.77 7.06 -11.10
C TYR A 53 -3.31 7.97 -12.26
N SER A 54 -2.03 7.86 -12.66
CA SER A 54 -1.49 8.57 -13.83
C SER A 54 -2.29 8.26 -15.10
N GLN A 55 -2.59 6.98 -15.37
CA GLN A 55 -3.33 6.59 -16.56
C GLN A 55 -4.75 7.19 -16.58
N GLN A 56 -5.46 7.14 -15.44
CA GLN A 56 -6.80 7.72 -15.32
C GLN A 56 -6.79 9.25 -15.53
N LEU A 57 -5.78 9.95 -15.02
CA LEU A 57 -5.61 11.39 -15.27
C LEU A 57 -5.42 11.71 -16.76
N ASN A 58 -4.54 10.97 -17.44
CA ASN A 58 -4.29 11.15 -18.87
C ASN A 58 -5.54 10.88 -19.71
N ASP A 59 -6.27 9.80 -19.40
CA ASP A 59 -7.47 9.43 -20.15
C ASP A 59 -8.59 10.46 -19.95
N TRP A 60 -8.77 10.94 -18.71
CA TRP A 60 -9.68 12.05 -18.40
C TRP A 60 -9.30 13.32 -19.15
N ALA A 61 -8.03 13.72 -19.12
CA ALA A 61 -7.53 14.93 -19.77
C ALA A 61 -7.75 14.88 -21.28
N LYS A 62 -7.40 13.75 -21.91
CA LYS A 62 -7.59 13.50 -23.35
C LYS A 62 -9.06 13.56 -23.76
N LYS A 63 -9.95 12.91 -23.00
CA LYS A 63 -11.40 12.91 -23.26
C LYS A 63 -11.95 14.32 -23.24
N TRP A 64 -11.75 15.05 -22.14
CA TRP A 64 -12.35 16.36 -21.95
C TRP A 64 -11.75 17.43 -22.84
N ARG A 65 -10.45 17.35 -23.15
CA ARG A 65 -9.82 18.22 -24.14
C ARG A 65 -10.55 18.13 -25.48
N GLY A 66 -10.78 16.92 -25.97
CA GLY A 66 -11.51 16.71 -27.23
C GLY A 66 -12.98 17.14 -27.19
N VAL A 67 -13.63 17.11 -26.02
CA VAL A 67 -15.00 17.62 -25.84
C VAL A 67 -15.02 19.15 -25.89
N VAL A 68 -14.08 19.82 -25.21
CA VAL A 68 -14.00 21.29 -25.19
C VAL A 68 -13.63 21.83 -26.57
N GLU A 69 -12.63 21.26 -27.24
CA GLU A 69 -12.19 21.67 -28.60
C GLU A 69 -13.30 21.56 -29.67
N LYS A 70 -14.20 20.60 -29.51
CA LYS A 70 -15.35 20.40 -30.42
C LYS A 70 -16.61 21.12 -29.96
N GLY A 71 -16.58 21.67 -28.75
CA GLY A 71 -17.70 22.36 -28.12
C GLY A 71 -17.93 23.75 -28.70
N ALA A 72 -18.91 24.44 -28.13
CA ALA A 72 -19.21 25.82 -28.49
C ALA A 72 -18.45 26.86 -27.64
N GLN A 73 -17.68 26.42 -26.64
CA GLN A 73 -16.88 27.32 -25.83
C GLN A 73 -15.72 27.86 -26.65
N TYR A 74 -15.39 29.14 -26.46
CA TYR A 74 -14.32 29.83 -27.19
C TYR A 74 -13.50 30.73 -26.26
N GLY A 75 -12.41 31.28 -26.81
CA GLY A 75 -11.72 32.44 -26.24
C GLY A 75 -10.85 32.11 -25.03
N THR A 76 -10.74 33.08 -24.13
CA THR A 76 -9.91 33.00 -22.93
C THR A 76 -10.49 32.05 -21.88
N VAL A 77 -11.82 31.94 -21.78
CA VAL A 77 -12.47 30.95 -20.90
C VAL A 77 -12.23 29.51 -21.39
N GLU A 78 -12.21 29.27 -22.71
CA GLU A 78 -11.82 27.97 -23.27
C GLU A 78 -10.38 27.59 -22.87
N LYS A 79 -9.45 28.54 -22.95
CA LYS A 79 -8.06 28.34 -22.50
C LYS A 79 -7.96 28.02 -21.01
N ALA A 80 -8.73 28.73 -20.17
CA ALA A 80 -8.80 28.46 -18.74
C ALA A 80 -9.36 27.05 -18.46
N TRP A 81 -10.35 26.59 -19.23
CA TRP A 81 -10.85 25.22 -19.12
C TRP A 81 -9.79 24.20 -19.53
N HIS A 82 -9.10 24.40 -20.65
CA HIS A 82 -7.98 23.55 -21.06
C HIS A 82 -6.83 23.49 -20.05
N ALA A 83 -6.66 24.52 -19.22
CA ALA A 83 -5.64 24.54 -18.17
C ALA A 83 -5.80 23.39 -17.17
N PHE A 84 -7.03 22.95 -16.88
CA PHE A 84 -7.28 21.80 -16.00
C PHE A 84 -6.75 20.50 -16.61
N MET A 85 -6.97 20.27 -17.90
CA MET A 85 -6.47 19.09 -18.62
C MET A 85 -4.93 19.12 -18.67
N ASN A 86 -4.34 20.29 -18.93
CA ASN A 86 -2.87 20.44 -18.90
C ASN A 86 -2.28 20.18 -17.51
N ALA A 87 -2.97 20.58 -16.44
CA ALA A 87 -2.56 20.30 -15.07
C ALA A 87 -2.62 18.80 -14.75
N ALA A 88 -3.67 18.11 -15.22
CA ALA A 88 -3.81 16.66 -15.09
C ALA A 88 -2.73 15.89 -15.85
N ASP A 89 -2.38 16.30 -17.08
CA ASP A 89 -1.28 15.71 -17.86
C ASP A 89 0.06 15.85 -17.11
N LYS A 90 0.38 17.06 -16.61
CA LYS A 90 1.59 17.30 -15.81
C LYS A 90 1.61 16.48 -14.52
N LEU A 91 0.47 16.38 -13.83
CA LEU A 91 0.37 15.57 -12.61
C LEU A 91 0.57 14.09 -12.91
N SER A 92 -0.01 13.61 -14.00
CA SER A 92 0.17 12.24 -14.48
C SER A 92 1.65 11.91 -14.75
N GLU A 93 2.38 12.80 -15.41
CA GLU A 93 3.83 12.63 -15.65
C GLU A 93 4.60 12.47 -14.32
N ILE A 94 4.29 13.29 -13.32
CA ILE A 94 4.93 13.22 -11.99
C ILE A 94 4.67 11.86 -11.32
N HIS A 95 3.44 11.35 -11.38
CA HIS A 95 3.10 10.05 -10.80
C HIS A 95 3.74 8.88 -11.57
N MET A 96 3.89 8.99 -12.89
CA MET A 96 4.61 7.99 -13.69
C MET A 96 6.10 7.97 -13.34
N GLU A 97 6.73 9.13 -13.17
CA GLU A 97 8.13 9.21 -12.72
C GLU A 97 8.32 8.61 -11.33
N LEU A 98 7.42 8.90 -10.39
CA LEU A 98 7.43 8.32 -9.04
C LEU A 98 7.35 6.78 -9.14
N LYS A 99 6.44 6.25 -9.95
CA LYS A 99 6.37 4.80 -10.24
C LYS A 99 7.70 4.27 -10.76
N GLU A 100 8.37 4.99 -11.67
CA GLU A 100 9.65 4.55 -12.22
C GLU A 100 10.74 4.53 -11.15
N LYS A 101 10.80 5.53 -10.27
CA LYS A 101 11.77 5.55 -9.16
C LYS A 101 11.60 4.34 -8.23
N LEU A 102 10.37 4.02 -7.83
CA LEU A 102 10.09 2.86 -6.99
C LEU A 102 10.56 1.53 -7.63
N VAL A 103 10.37 1.39 -8.94
CA VAL A 103 10.63 0.12 -9.65
C VAL A 103 12.07 0.01 -10.16
N MET A 104 12.65 1.11 -10.62
CA MET A 104 13.94 1.12 -11.31
C MET A 104 15.09 1.54 -10.40
N GLU A 105 14.84 2.40 -9.42
CA GLU A 105 15.87 2.88 -8.48
C GLU A 105 15.79 2.08 -7.17
N ASP A 106 14.68 2.18 -6.44
CA ASP A 106 14.56 1.62 -5.09
C ASP A 106 14.58 0.08 -5.10
N SER A 107 13.79 -0.53 -6.00
CA SER A 107 13.78 -1.99 -6.12
C SER A 107 15.13 -2.53 -6.59
N GLU A 108 15.83 -1.83 -7.47
CA GLU A 108 17.15 -2.28 -7.95
C GLU A 108 18.22 -2.12 -6.87
N LYS A 109 18.18 -1.03 -6.09
CA LYS A 109 19.03 -0.85 -4.92
C LYS A 109 18.88 -2.02 -3.94
N ILE A 110 17.65 -2.47 -3.67
CA ILE A 110 17.41 -3.66 -2.83
C ILE A 110 17.97 -4.93 -3.48
N ARG A 111 17.75 -5.15 -4.79
CA ARG A 111 18.25 -6.36 -5.48
C ARG A 111 19.77 -6.44 -5.52
N ILE A 112 20.45 -5.31 -5.77
CA ILE A 112 21.91 -5.23 -5.76
C ILE A 112 22.42 -5.58 -4.36
N TRP A 113 21.91 -4.90 -3.32
CA TRP A 113 22.32 -5.18 -1.95
C TRP A 113 22.05 -6.63 -1.54
N GLN A 114 20.87 -7.17 -1.87
CA GLN A 114 20.51 -8.57 -1.57
C GLN A 114 21.48 -9.55 -2.24
N LYS A 115 21.83 -9.32 -3.51
CA LYS A 115 22.78 -10.16 -4.25
C LYS A 115 24.18 -10.14 -3.63
N ASP A 116 24.62 -8.99 -3.14
CA ASP A 116 25.93 -8.81 -2.52
C ASP A 116 25.98 -9.34 -1.08
N ALA A 117 24.84 -9.30 -0.37
CA ALA A 117 24.72 -9.77 1.00
C ALA A 117 24.48 -11.28 1.13
N TYR A 118 23.85 -11.91 0.13
CA TYR A 118 23.42 -13.32 0.18
C TYR A 118 23.91 -14.16 -0.99
N HIS A 119 24.77 -15.14 -0.71
CA HIS A 119 25.41 -15.96 -1.74
C HIS A 119 24.80 -17.36 -1.81
N LYS A 120 24.00 -17.62 -2.86
CA LYS A 120 23.39 -18.93 -3.10
C LYS A 120 24.44 -20.04 -3.27
N GLN A 121 24.17 -21.20 -2.67
CA GLN A 121 25.01 -22.39 -2.81
C GLN A 121 24.47 -23.38 -3.85
N MET A 122 25.34 -24.26 -4.37
CA MET A 122 24.96 -25.27 -5.38
C MET A 122 23.90 -26.28 -4.90
N ILE A 123 23.78 -26.52 -3.60
CA ILE A 123 22.87 -27.52 -3.01
C ILE A 123 21.64 -26.83 -2.36
N GLY A 124 21.39 -25.57 -2.72
CA GLY A 124 20.36 -24.75 -2.08
C GLY A 124 20.82 -24.12 -0.76
N GLY A 125 20.07 -23.10 -0.33
CA GLY A 125 20.42 -22.25 0.82
C GLY A 125 21.50 -21.20 0.53
N PHE A 126 21.81 -20.39 1.53
CA PHE A 126 22.79 -19.31 1.47
C PHE A 126 24.06 -19.67 2.23
N LYS A 127 25.19 -19.15 1.74
CA LYS A 127 26.50 -19.34 2.38
C LYS A 127 26.49 -18.78 3.80
N GLU A 128 25.92 -17.61 3.99
CA GLU A 128 25.85 -16.90 5.26
C GLU A 128 25.12 -17.73 6.32
N THR A 129 23.98 -18.32 5.95
CA THR A 129 23.20 -19.22 6.82
C THR A 129 23.99 -20.47 7.19
N LYS A 130 24.66 -21.09 6.21
CA LYS A 130 25.48 -22.29 6.46
C LYS A 130 26.67 -21.98 7.36
N ASP A 131 27.35 -20.86 7.14
CA ASP A 131 28.52 -20.45 7.92
C ASP A 131 28.09 -20.15 9.38
N ALA A 132 26.92 -19.54 9.59
CA ALA A 132 26.34 -19.34 10.92
C ALA A 132 25.98 -20.67 11.61
N GLU A 133 25.27 -21.57 10.92
CA GLU A 133 24.91 -22.90 11.44
C GLU A 133 26.15 -23.71 11.84
N GLU A 134 27.15 -23.76 10.96
CA GLU A 134 28.39 -24.48 11.22
C GLU A 134 29.18 -23.86 12.39
N GLY A 135 29.21 -22.53 12.47
CA GLY A 135 29.86 -21.80 13.55
C GLY A 135 29.25 -22.14 14.92
N PHE A 136 27.93 -22.02 15.07
CA PHE A 136 27.24 -22.38 16.31
C PHE A 136 27.38 -23.86 16.64
N ARG A 137 27.21 -24.75 15.65
CA ARG A 137 27.38 -26.19 15.84
C ARG A 137 28.78 -26.53 16.35
N LYS A 138 29.81 -25.88 15.81
CA LYS A 138 31.21 -26.06 16.22
C LYS A 138 31.45 -25.54 17.65
N ALA A 139 30.92 -24.36 17.99
CA ALA A 139 31.01 -23.77 19.33
C ALA A 139 30.29 -24.63 20.40
N GLN A 140 29.11 -25.17 20.09
CA GLN A 140 28.28 -25.90 21.03
C GLN A 140 28.69 -27.38 21.20
N LYS A 141 29.30 -27.99 20.19
CA LYS A 141 29.63 -29.44 20.17
C LYS A 141 30.44 -29.93 21.38
N PRO A 142 31.51 -29.25 21.86
CA PRO A 142 32.28 -29.71 23.01
C PRO A 142 31.43 -29.75 24.29
N TRP A 143 30.62 -28.71 24.52
CA TRP A 143 29.75 -28.61 25.69
C TRP A 143 28.65 -29.68 25.67
N VAL A 144 28.00 -29.89 24.53
CA VAL A 144 26.98 -30.95 24.37
C VAL A 144 27.54 -32.34 24.63
N ARG A 145 28.79 -32.61 24.24
CA ARG A 145 29.45 -33.88 24.55
C ARG A 145 29.58 -34.08 26.06
N LYS A 146 29.99 -33.05 26.80
CA LYS A 146 30.10 -33.09 28.26
C LYS A 146 28.73 -33.16 28.95
N LEU A 147 27.72 -32.47 28.43
CA LEU A 147 26.35 -32.58 28.92
C LEU A 147 25.83 -34.02 28.84
N LYS A 148 26.11 -34.73 27.74
CA LYS A 148 25.73 -36.16 27.62
C LYS A 148 26.42 -37.05 28.65
N GLU A 149 27.67 -36.77 29.01
CA GLU A 149 28.40 -37.48 30.08
C GLU A 149 27.75 -37.21 31.46
N VAL A 150 27.32 -35.97 31.72
CA VAL A 150 26.56 -35.58 32.91
C VAL A 150 25.20 -36.28 32.97
N GLU A 151 24.45 -36.31 31.87
CA GLU A 151 23.15 -37.00 31.82
C GLU A 151 23.28 -38.51 32.04
N ALA A 152 24.30 -39.14 31.47
CA ALA A 152 24.57 -40.57 31.66
C ALA A 152 24.94 -40.90 33.11
N SER A 153 25.84 -40.12 33.72
CA SER A 153 26.25 -40.30 35.11
C SER A 153 25.13 -39.98 36.10
N LYS A 154 24.30 -38.97 35.82
CA LYS A 154 23.06 -38.66 36.57
C LYS A 154 22.12 -39.85 36.60
N LYS A 155 21.82 -40.44 35.43
CA LYS A 155 20.95 -41.62 35.31
C LYS A 155 21.51 -42.81 36.09
N SER A 156 22.82 -43.04 36.00
CA SER A 156 23.51 -44.09 36.76
C SER A 156 23.38 -43.89 38.28
N TYR A 157 23.65 -42.68 38.77
CA TYR A 157 23.50 -42.33 40.19
C TYR A 157 22.05 -42.50 40.69
N GLN A 158 21.07 -42.04 39.91
CA GLN A 158 19.65 -42.21 40.25
C GLN A 158 19.26 -43.69 40.33
N GLN A 159 19.78 -44.52 39.43
CA GLN A 159 19.56 -45.96 39.44
C GLN A 159 20.18 -46.63 40.67
N THR A 160 21.44 -46.34 41.00
CA THR A 160 22.10 -46.92 42.19
C THR A 160 21.42 -46.48 43.49
N ARG A 161 20.93 -45.24 43.59
CA ARG A 161 20.13 -44.77 44.75
C ARG A 161 18.80 -45.49 44.87
N LYS A 162 18.15 -45.81 43.75
CA LYS A 162 16.91 -46.61 43.75
C LYS A 162 17.16 -48.04 44.24
N GLU A 163 18.27 -48.65 43.83
CA GLU A 163 18.68 -49.99 44.27
C GLU A 163 19.06 -50.02 45.75
N GLU A 164 19.82 -49.03 46.23
CA GLU A 164 20.14 -48.85 47.64
C GLU A 164 18.88 -48.76 48.50
N ARG A 165 17.92 -47.91 48.12
CA ARG A 165 16.64 -47.79 48.83
C ARG A 165 15.86 -49.11 48.86
N THR A 166 15.92 -49.88 47.77
CA THR A 166 15.29 -51.20 47.69
C THR A 166 15.99 -52.20 48.61
N ALA A 167 17.32 -52.19 48.67
CA ALA A 167 18.10 -53.04 49.57
C ALA A 167 17.81 -52.70 51.04
N MET A 168 17.79 -51.41 51.42
CA MET A 168 17.47 -50.94 52.77
C MET A 168 16.07 -51.38 53.21
N THR A 169 15.10 -51.28 52.30
CA THR A 169 13.72 -51.74 52.58
C THR A 169 13.69 -53.25 52.85
N ARG A 170 14.39 -54.06 52.04
CA ARG A 170 14.46 -55.52 52.23
C ARG A 170 15.17 -55.91 53.52
N GLU A 171 16.25 -55.22 53.87
CA GLU A 171 16.96 -55.42 55.13
C GLU A 171 16.06 -55.10 56.34
N MET A 172 15.34 -53.97 56.29
CA MET A 172 14.38 -53.60 57.34
C MET A 172 13.30 -54.67 57.52
N HIS A 173 12.75 -55.20 56.44
CA HIS A 173 11.80 -56.32 56.51
C HIS A 173 12.43 -57.59 57.09
N ALA A 174 13.64 -57.94 56.68
CA ALA A 174 14.33 -59.12 57.20
C ALA A 174 14.66 -59.01 58.69
N LYS A 175 15.02 -57.81 59.17
CA LYS A 175 15.26 -57.51 60.60
C LYS A 175 13.98 -57.58 61.45
N ALA A 176 12.83 -57.26 60.86
CA ALA A 176 11.53 -57.30 61.53
C ALA A 176 10.85 -58.68 61.50
N ASP A 177 11.36 -59.62 60.70
CA ASP A 177 10.80 -60.96 60.52
C ASP A 177 11.51 -61.97 61.46
N PRO A 178 10.85 -62.45 62.53
CA PRO A 178 11.45 -63.36 63.50
C PRO A 178 11.75 -64.76 62.93
N THR A 179 11.29 -65.07 61.70
CA THR A 179 11.59 -66.33 61.01
C THR A 179 12.93 -66.30 60.28
N LYS A 180 13.57 -65.13 60.16
CA LYS A 180 14.88 -65.00 59.49
C LYS A 180 16.03 -65.38 60.41
N SER A 181 16.97 -66.14 59.87
CA SER A 181 18.20 -66.48 60.58
C SER A 181 19.11 -65.25 60.72
N PRO A 182 19.97 -65.20 61.77
CA PRO A 182 20.98 -64.15 61.90
C PRO A 182 21.90 -64.05 60.68
N GLU A 183 22.19 -65.17 60.03
CA GLU A 183 23.00 -65.20 58.80
C GLU A 183 22.28 -64.54 57.62
N ASP A 184 20.97 -64.76 57.48
CA ASP A 184 20.19 -64.14 56.40
C ASP A 184 20.02 -62.64 56.62
N VAL A 185 19.79 -62.20 57.86
CA VAL A 185 19.81 -60.77 58.20
C VAL A 185 21.16 -60.15 57.85
N ARG A 186 22.27 -60.82 58.18
CA ARG A 186 23.62 -60.36 57.83
C ARG A 186 23.82 -60.22 56.32
N LYS A 187 23.34 -61.16 55.51
CA LYS A 187 23.40 -61.05 54.03
C LYS A 187 22.66 -59.80 53.51
N PHE A 188 21.51 -59.45 54.09
CA PHE A 188 20.81 -58.22 53.71
C PHE A 188 21.58 -56.96 54.14
N THR A 189 22.16 -56.97 55.34
CA THR A 189 23.04 -55.89 55.81
C THR A 189 24.24 -55.70 54.87
N ASP A 190 24.95 -56.77 54.52
CA ASP A 190 26.10 -56.73 53.60
C ASP A 190 25.68 -56.23 52.20
N ARG A 191 24.46 -56.58 51.76
CA ARG A 191 23.91 -56.09 50.49
C ARG A 191 23.61 -54.59 50.53
N VAL A 192 23.10 -54.07 51.64
CA VAL A 192 22.89 -52.63 51.84
C VAL A 192 24.22 -51.90 51.79
N GLU A 193 25.22 -52.35 52.54
CA GLU A 193 26.55 -51.73 52.55
C GLU A 193 27.17 -51.69 51.15
N LYS A 194 27.07 -52.79 50.38
CA LYS A 194 27.53 -52.83 48.99
C LYS A 194 26.79 -51.82 48.10
N CYS A 195 25.46 -51.77 48.17
CA CYS A 195 24.68 -50.83 47.37
C CYS A 195 24.95 -49.36 47.76
N THR A 196 25.20 -49.07 49.04
CA THR A 196 25.62 -47.74 49.50
C THR A 196 26.99 -47.35 48.93
N GLN A 197 27.98 -48.24 48.95
CA GLN A 197 29.29 -47.97 48.34
C GLN A 197 29.19 -47.78 46.82
N GLU A 198 28.33 -48.54 46.13
CA GLU A 198 28.04 -48.36 44.70
C GLU A 198 27.38 -47.00 44.41
N ALA A 199 26.45 -46.56 45.26
CA ALA A 199 25.78 -45.27 45.14
C ALA A 199 26.74 -44.08 45.36
N GLU A 200 27.64 -44.16 46.34
CA GLU A 200 28.66 -43.11 46.56
C GLU A 200 29.66 -43.05 45.40
N LYS A 201 30.13 -44.19 44.87
CA LYS A 201 30.96 -44.21 43.65
C LYS A 201 30.25 -43.61 42.44
N ALA A 202 28.95 -43.85 42.29
CA ALA A 202 28.16 -43.26 41.20
C ALA A 202 27.97 -41.75 41.39
N LYS A 203 27.82 -41.30 42.64
CA LYS A 203 27.77 -39.88 43.01
C LYS A 203 29.08 -39.16 42.66
N GLU A 204 30.23 -39.69 43.07
CA GLU A 204 31.55 -39.12 42.75
C GLU A 204 31.76 -38.98 41.23
N ARG A 205 31.32 -39.97 40.45
CA ARG A 205 31.36 -39.90 38.97
C ARG A 205 30.46 -38.80 38.41
N TYR A 206 29.26 -38.64 38.97
CA TYR A 206 28.34 -37.58 38.55
C TYR A 206 28.86 -36.19 38.92
N GLU A 207 29.39 -36.01 40.13
CA GLU A 207 30.04 -34.77 40.57
C GLU A 207 31.24 -34.42 39.70
N LYS A 208 32.10 -35.40 39.38
CA LYS A 208 33.22 -35.20 38.46
C LYS A 208 32.76 -34.78 37.06
N ALA A 209 31.71 -35.39 36.53
CA ALA A 209 31.15 -35.01 35.23
C ALA A 209 30.61 -33.57 35.24
N LEU A 210 29.94 -33.17 36.34
CA LEU A 210 29.47 -31.79 36.53
C LEU A 210 30.63 -30.79 36.61
N ASP A 211 31.70 -31.10 37.34
CA ASP A 211 32.88 -30.26 37.43
C ASP A 211 33.57 -30.06 36.08
N GLU A 212 33.68 -31.15 35.29
CA GLU A 212 34.21 -31.07 33.93
C GLU A 212 33.33 -30.22 33.01
N LEU A 213 32.00 -30.34 33.09
CA LEU A 213 31.07 -29.49 32.35
C LEU A 213 31.21 -28.02 32.76
N ASN A 214 31.24 -27.74 34.07
CA ASN A 214 31.35 -26.39 34.61
C ASN A 214 32.66 -25.70 34.17
N ARG A 215 33.76 -26.44 34.06
CA ARG A 215 35.03 -25.93 33.51
C ARG A 215 34.94 -25.57 32.02
N CYS A 216 34.04 -26.22 31.26
CA CYS A 216 33.80 -25.90 29.86
C CYS A 216 32.85 -24.70 29.66
N ASN A 217 32.01 -24.35 30.64
CA ASN A 217 31.00 -23.30 30.50
C ASN A 217 31.56 -21.95 30.02
N PRO A 218 32.66 -21.39 30.58
CA PRO A 218 33.15 -20.08 30.15
C PRO A 218 33.54 -20.08 28.66
N ARG A 219 34.23 -21.13 28.20
CA ARG A 219 34.64 -21.23 26.80
C ARG A 219 33.47 -21.44 25.86
N TYR A 220 32.49 -22.26 26.28
CA TYR A 220 31.24 -22.44 25.55
C TYR A 220 30.50 -21.12 25.37
N MET A 221 30.36 -20.33 26.44
CA MET A 221 29.71 -19.03 26.39
C MET A 221 30.44 -18.06 25.48
N GLU A 222 31.76 -17.94 25.63
CA GLU A 222 32.60 -17.09 24.77
C GLU A 222 32.48 -17.44 23.28
N ASP A 223 32.60 -18.72 22.92
CA ASP A 223 32.52 -19.16 21.51
C ASP A 223 31.11 -18.96 20.93
N MET A 224 30.06 -19.18 21.72
CA MET A 224 28.66 -18.96 21.30
C MET A 224 28.33 -17.48 21.16
N GLU A 225 28.77 -16.64 22.10
CA GLU A 225 28.61 -15.18 22.04
C GLU A 225 29.35 -14.60 20.84
N GLN A 226 30.57 -15.04 20.57
CA GLN A 226 31.31 -14.62 19.38
C GLN A 226 30.53 -14.92 18.10
N MET A 227 29.95 -16.11 17.98
CA MET A 227 29.13 -16.45 16.82
C MET A 227 27.83 -15.63 16.78
N PHE A 228 27.21 -15.37 17.93
CA PHE A 228 26.02 -14.53 18.01
C PHE A 228 26.30 -13.10 17.57
N GLU A 229 27.37 -12.48 18.03
CA GLU A 229 27.75 -11.11 17.65
C GLU A 229 28.02 -10.98 16.14
N ILE A 230 28.65 -11.97 15.51
CA ILE A 230 28.81 -12.00 14.04
C ILE A 230 27.44 -11.94 13.34
N THR A 231 26.44 -12.66 13.84
CA THR A 231 25.08 -12.60 13.27
C THR A 231 24.34 -11.31 13.63
N GLN A 232 24.65 -10.67 14.76
CA GLN A 232 24.11 -9.36 15.13
C GLN A 232 24.65 -8.27 14.21
N ASP A 233 25.95 -8.28 13.91
CA ASP A 233 26.56 -7.32 13.00
C ASP A 233 26.01 -7.44 11.58
N ALA A 234 25.81 -8.67 11.09
CA ALA A 234 25.16 -8.92 9.80
C ALA A 234 23.71 -8.38 9.78
N GLU A 235 22.93 -8.65 10.83
CA GLU A 235 21.55 -8.16 10.92
C GLU A 235 21.49 -6.63 11.06
N LYS A 236 22.42 -6.02 11.81
CA LYS A 236 22.54 -4.57 11.92
C LYS A 236 22.77 -3.93 10.56
N ASN A 237 23.61 -4.52 9.71
CA ASN A 237 23.81 -4.03 8.34
C ASN A 237 22.51 -4.04 7.53
N ARG A 238 21.73 -5.13 7.61
CA ARG A 238 20.41 -5.22 6.96
C ARG A 238 19.43 -4.17 7.48
N LEU A 239 19.35 -4.00 8.80
CA LEU A 239 18.44 -3.04 9.43
C LEU A 239 18.78 -1.59 9.05
N CYS A 240 20.07 -1.23 9.05
CA CYS A 240 20.53 0.07 8.58
C CYS A 240 20.19 0.30 7.11
N PHE A 241 20.43 -0.71 6.26
CA PHE A 241 20.10 -0.66 4.84
C PHE A 241 18.59 -0.49 4.60
N PHE A 242 17.74 -1.25 5.32
CA PHE A 242 16.28 -1.12 5.22
C PHE A 242 15.83 0.29 5.59
N LYS A 243 16.38 0.86 6.67
CA LYS A 243 16.08 2.23 7.08
C LYS A 243 16.47 3.23 5.99
N GLU A 244 17.64 3.08 5.39
CA GLU A 244 18.10 3.94 4.29
C GLU A 244 17.14 3.89 3.11
N VAL A 245 16.81 2.69 2.62
CA VAL A 245 15.88 2.51 1.50
C VAL A 245 14.49 3.04 1.80
N MET A 246 13.98 2.85 3.02
CA MET A 246 12.68 3.41 3.42
C MET A 246 12.68 4.95 3.40
N LEU A 247 13.81 5.59 3.71
CA LEU A 247 13.95 7.04 3.60
C LEU A 247 14.03 7.51 2.14
N ASP A 248 14.73 6.78 1.28
CA ASP A 248 14.79 7.06 -0.16
C ASP A 248 13.39 6.96 -0.79
N ILE A 249 12.66 5.87 -0.50
CA ILE A 249 11.29 5.66 -0.95
C ILE A 249 10.39 6.81 -0.46
N HIS A 250 10.49 7.18 0.81
CA HIS A 250 9.74 8.33 1.34
C HIS A 250 10.04 9.61 0.53
N GLN A 251 11.32 9.88 0.25
CA GLN A 251 11.71 11.05 -0.54
C GLN A 251 11.16 11.00 -1.97
N HIS A 252 11.11 9.82 -2.59
CA HIS A 252 10.51 9.64 -3.91
C HIS A 252 8.99 9.83 -3.93
N LEU A 253 8.31 9.46 -2.84
CA LEU A 253 6.87 9.62 -2.67
C LEU A 253 6.45 11.05 -2.29
N ASP A 254 7.33 11.83 -1.69
CA ASP A 254 7.00 13.17 -1.19
C ASP A 254 6.91 14.21 -2.31
N LEU A 255 5.69 14.39 -2.84
CA LEU A 255 5.39 15.42 -3.83
C LEU A 255 5.42 16.84 -3.24
N SER A 256 5.37 17.02 -1.92
CA SER A 256 5.34 18.35 -1.30
C SER A 256 6.66 19.10 -1.48
N SER A 257 7.75 18.37 -1.64
CA SER A 257 9.08 18.92 -1.95
C SER A 257 9.32 19.11 -3.46
N ASN A 258 8.43 18.61 -4.32
CA ASN A 258 8.60 18.65 -5.78
C ASN A 258 8.16 20.01 -6.35
N GLU A 259 9.12 20.76 -6.92
CA GLU A 259 8.83 22.08 -7.49
C GLU A 259 7.95 22.03 -8.75
N ARG A 260 7.98 20.94 -9.54
CA ARG A 260 7.05 20.76 -10.66
C ARG A 260 5.62 20.57 -10.17
N PHE A 261 5.45 19.85 -9.05
CA PHE A 261 4.15 19.68 -8.41
C PHE A 261 3.58 21.04 -7.96
N LYS A 262 4.38 21.88 -7.31
CA LYS A 262 3.94 23.23 -6.91
C LYS A 262 3.67 24.13 -8.12
N ALA A 263 4.54 24.07 -9.13
CA ALA A 263 4.42 24.88 -10.34
C ALA A 263 3.13 24.60 -11.10
N LEU A 264 2.67 23.34 -11.18
CA LEU A 264 1.47 23.00 -11.93
C LEU A 264 0.22 23.75 -11.42
N TYR A 265 0.04 23.86 -10.09
CA TYR A 265 -1.11 24.54 -9.50
C TYR A 265 -1.00 26.06 -9.60
N ARG A 266 0.23 26.59 -9.57
CA ARG A 266 0.49 28.00 -9.84
C ARG A 266 0.14 28.35 -11.28
N ASP A 267 0.60 27.57 -12.25
CA ASP A 267 0.32 27.77 -13.68
C ASP A 267 -1.19 27.67 -13.98
N LEU A 268 -1.87 26.70 -13.35
CA LEU A 268 -3.33 26.54 -13.45
C LEU A 268 -4.05 27.79 -12.95
N SER A 269 -3.73 28.25 -11.74
CA SER A 269 -4.32 29.45 -11.14
C SER A 269 -4.06 30.70 -12.00
N GLN A 270 -2.85 30.87 -12.52
CA GLN A 270 -2.52 31.99 -13.39
C GLN A 270 -3.33 31.97 -14.69
N THR A 271 -3.50 30.80 -15.30
CA THR A 271 -4.27 30.66 -16.56
C THR A 271 -5.76 30.95 -16.35
N ILE A 272 -6.32 30.51 -15.22
CA ILE A 272 -7.72 30.80 -14.87
C ILE A 272 -7.91 32.30 -14.64
N ASN A 273 -7.03 32.94 -13.87
CA ASN A 273 -7.11 34.37 -13.60
C ASN A 273 -6.88 35.25 -14.84
N ALA A 274 -6.26 34.71 -15.89
CA ALA A 274 -6.08 35.39 -17.16
C ALA A 274 -7.32 35.34 -18.07
N ALA A 275 -8.37 34.60 -17.71
CA ALA A 275 -9.62 34.60 -18.45
C ALA A 275 -10.30 35.98 -18.37
N SER A 276 -10.73 36.51 -19.52
CA SER A 276 -11.34 37.83 -19.63
C SER A 276 -12.64 37.75 -20.44
N ASP A 277 -13.74 38.00 -19.75
CA ASP A 277 -15.07 38.17 -20.33
C ASP A 277 -15.09 39.31 -21.36
N MET A 278 -14.43 40.43 -21.08
CA MET A 278 -14.33 41.57 -21.98
C MET A 278 -13.62 41.23 -23.29
N GLU A 279 -12.53 40.45 -23.24
CA GLU A 279 -11.83 40.01 -24.45
C GLU A 279 -12.70 39.08 -25.29
N ASP A 280 -13.37 38.11 -24.64
CA ASP A 280 -14.21 37.12 -25.30
C ASP A 280 -15.45 37.75 -25.95
N LEU A 281 -16.14 38.65 -25.24
CA LEU A 281 -17.29 39.40 -25.78
C LEU A 281 -16.89 40.32 -26.94
N ARG A 282 -15.72 40.97 -26.85
CA ARG A 282 -15.20 41.80 -27.93
C ARG A 282 -14.88 40.97 -29.16
N TRP A 283 -14.24 39.81 -28.98
CA TRP A 283 -13.95 38.88 -30.06
C TRP A 283 -15.25 38.44 -30.75
N TRP A 284 -16.26 38.00 -29.99
CA TRP A 284 -17.54 37.56 -30.55
C TRP A 284 -18.26 38.67 -31.34
N ARG A 285 -18.31 39.89 -30.78
CA ARG A 285 -18.93 41.05 -31.46
C ARG A 285 -18.30 41.30 -32.83
N ASN A 286 -16.99 41.15 -32.95
CA ASN A 286 -16.26 41.45 -34.18
C ASN A 286 -16.28 40.29 -35.18
N THR A 287 -16.38 39.05 -34.71
CA THR A 287 -16.36 37.85 -35.56
C THR A 287 -17.76 37.41 -36.01
N HIS A 288 -18.77 37.58 -35.17
CA HIS A 288 -20.14 37.06 -35.38
C HIS A 288 -21.24 38.11 -35.17
N GLY A 289 -20.88 39.35 -34.84
CA GLY A 289 -21.83 40.38 -34.44
C GLY A 289 -21.72 41.69 -35.23
N PRO A 290 -22.27 42.79 -34.67
CA PRO A 290 -22.27 44.11 -35.33
C PRO A 290 -20.89 44.73 -35.59
N GLY A 291 -19.80 44.09 -35.17
CA GLY A 291 -18.43 44.49 -35.51
C GLY A 291 -17.92 43.94 -36.84
N MET A 292 -18.63 42.98 -37.45
CA MET A 292 -18.30 42.49 -38.79
C MET A 292 -18.47 43.60 -39.82
N SER A 293 -17.64 43.58 -40.87
CA SER A 293 -17.81 44.52 -41.99
C SER A 293 -19.11 44.22 -42.75
N MET A 294 -19.77 45.28 -43.19
CA MET A 294 -20.96 45.18 -44.04
C MET A 294 -20.79 46.08 -45.26
N ASN A 295 -20.92 45.48 -46.44
CA ASN A 295 -21.00 46.21 -47.69
C ASN A 295 -22.47 46.62 -47.88
N TRP A 296 -22.83 47.77 -47.31
CA TRP A 296 -24.18 48.30 -47.45
C TRP A 296 -24.51 48.57 -48.91
N PRO A 297 -25.77 48.37 -49.34
CA PRO A 297 -26.17 48.66 -50.72
C PRO A 297 -25.79 50.09 -51.10
N GLN A 298 -24.99 50.20 -52.16
CA GLN A 298 -24.65 51.46 -52.81
C GLN A 298 -25.25 51.47 -54.21
N PHE A 299 -25.29 52.65 -54.83
CA PHE A 299 -25.72 52.76 -56.22
C PHE A 299 -24.78 51.92 -57.11
N GLU A 300 -25.35 50.95 -57.83
CA GLU A 300 -24.63 50.15 -58.81
C GLU A 300 -24.92 50.71 -60.20
N GLU A 301 -23.88 51.16 -60.90
CA GLU A 301 -24.00 51.66 -62.26
C GLU A 301 -24.32 50.49 -63.21
N TRP A 302 -25.37 50.65 -64.01
CA TRP A 302 -25.78 49.61 -64.95
C TRP A 302 -24.69 49.39 -66.00
N SER A 303 -24.11 48.19 -66.04
CA SER A 303 -23.16 47.77 -67.07
C SER A 303 -23.71 46.58 -67.87
N PRO A 304 -23.44 46.50 -69.20
CA PRO A 304 -23.81 45.35 -70.02
C PRO A 304 -23.18 44.02 -69.53
N GLU A 305 -22.12 44.10 -68.73
CA GLU A 305 -21.38 42.97 -68.19
C GLU A 305 -22.01 42.38 -66.92
N ALA A 306 -22.68 43.21 -66.11
CA ALA A 306 -23.40 42.79 -64.90
C ALA A 306 -24.68 41.97 -65.22
N SER A 307 -25.14 42.02 -66.47
CA SER A 307 -26.32 41.28 -66.96
C SER A 307 -26.04 39.81 -67.32
N ARG A 308 -24.78 39.37 -67.23
CA ARG A 308 -24.40 37.96 -67.45
C ARG A 308 -24.59 37.19 -66.15
N ASN A 309 -25.67 36.42 -66.05
CA ASN A 309 -25.94 35.52 -64.92
C ASN A 309 -24.71 34.66 -64.58
N ILE A 310 -24.00 35.02 -63.51
CA ILE A 310 -22.96 34.19 -62.94
C ILE A 310 -23.64 33.04 -62.19
N SER A 311 -23.87 31.92 -62.87
CA SER A 311 -24.17 30.64 -62.23
C SER A 311 -22.95 30.16 -61.44
N ARG A 312 -22.82 30.58 -60.17
CA ARG A 312 -21.84 29.99 -59.24
C ARG A 312 -22.35 28.64 -58.75
N LYS A 313 -22.01 27.59 -59.50
CA LYS A 313 -21.79 26.25 -58.95
C LYS A 313 -20.28 26.06 -58.88
N VAL A 314 -19.67 26.30 -57.72
CA VAL A 314 -18.29 25.87 -57.46
C VAL A 314 -18.27 25.09 -56.15
N ARG A 315 -17.78 23.85 -56.27
CA ARG A 315 -17.58 22.85 -55.23
C ARG A 315 -16.33 23.18 -54.40
N ASN A 316 -16.36 22.83 -53.12
CA ASN A 316 -15.26 22.87 -52.14
C ASN A 316 -13.88 22.45 -52.68
N SER A 317 -12.82 23.19 -52.28
CA SER A 317 -11.62 22.61 -51.64
C SER A 317 -10.69 23.72 -51.08
N GLN A 318 -10.33 23.54 -49.80
CA GLN A 318 -9.18 23.99 -49.01
C GLN A 318 -8.04 24.86 -49.60
N ILE A 319 -7.61 25.81 -48.74
CA ILE A 319 -6.24 26.28 -48.40
C ILE A 319 -5.63 27.49 -49.16
N ASP A 320 -5.05 28.37 -48.32
CA ASP A 320 -4.06 29.45 -48.49
C ASP A 320 -4.45 30.85 -49.01
N ASP A 321 -4.39 31.79 -48.05
CA ASP A 321 -3.73 33.11 -48.08
C ASP A 321 -3.52 33.77 -49.45
N VAL A 322 -4.34 34.78 -49.78
CA VAL A 322 -3.92 35.92 -50.61
C VAL A 322 -4.66 37.18 -50.18
N THR A 323 -3.99 38.05 -49.43
CA THR A 323 -4.35 39.46 -49.29
C THR A 323 -3.89 40.21 -50.55
N LEU A 324 -4.84 40.65 -51.39
CA LEU A 324 -4.55 41.57 -52.49
C LEU A 324 -4.47 43.00 -51.95
N THR A 325 -3.25 43.45 -51.68
CA THR A 325 -2.87 44.84 -51.48
C THR A 325 -2.86 45.57 -52.82
N ASN A 326 -3.70 46.61 -52.97
CA ASN A 326 -3.49 47.61 -54.01
C ASN A 326 -2.46 48.63 -53.53
N ILE A 327 -1.25 48.51 -54.08
CA ILE A 327 -0.16 49.48 -54.01
C ILE A 327 -0.44 50.61 -55.00
N VAL A 328 -0.41 51.86 -54.54
CA VAL A 328 -0.15 53.03 -55.40
C VAL A 328 0.96 53.84 -54.74
N SER A 329 2.05 54.07 -55.48
CA SER A 329 3.24 54.80 -55.02
C SER A 329 3.16 56.31 -55.29
N ALA A 330 3.35 57.06 -54.21
CA ALA A 330 4.03 58.36 -53.98
C ALA A 330 4.09 59.47 -55.05
N ALA A 331 3.63 60.67 -54.65
CA ALA A 331 4.40 61.93 -54.75
C ALA A 331 3.87 62.99 -53.74
N ASP A 332 4.78 63.86 -53.28
CA ASP A 332 4.69 64.85 -52.20
C ASP A 332 3.49 65.81 -52.22
N GLU A 333 2.83 65.97 -51.05
CA GLU A 333 2.41 67.28 -50.48
C GLU A 333 1.83 67.06 -49.06
N ALA A 334 2.23 67.91 -48.10
CA ALA A 334 1.71 67.95 -46.73
C ALA A 334 0.89 69.24 -46.50
N PRO A 335 0.17 69.39 -45.39
CA PRO A 335 -1.05 68.69 -44.99
C PRO A 335 -2.26 69.64 -45.00
N GLN A 336 -3.42 69.21 -45.50
CA GLN A 336 -4.68 69.93 -45.31
C GLN A 336 -5.55 69.25 -44.24
N THR A 337 -6.01 70.08 -43.31
CA THR A 337 -6.87 69.78 -42.16
C THR A 337 -8.11 68.96 -42.52
N PRO A 338 -8.46 67.89 -41.78
CA PRO A 338 -9.73 67.20 -42.00
C PRO A 338 -10.89 68.07 -41.50
N HIS A 339 -11.79 68.39 -42.43
CA HIS A 339 -13.11 68.92 -42.13
C HIS A 339 -13.88 67.98 -41.20
N ASP A 340 -14.55 68.60 -40.22
CA ASP A 340 -15.49 67.99 -39.29
C ASP A 340 -16.47 67.06 -40.01
N THR A 341 -16.29 65.75 -39.82
CA THR A 341 -17.37 64.79 -40.05
C THR A 341 -17.85 64.32 -38.70
N ILE A 342 -18.99 64.85 -38.29
CA ILE A 342 -19.71 64.50 -37.07
C ILE A 342 -19.96 62.98 -37.07
N ARG A 343 -19.14 62.22 -36.33
CA ARG A 343 -19.45 60.83 -35.99
C ARG A 343 -20.43 60.84 -34.84
N TYR A 344 -21.69 60.51 -35.14
CA TYR A 344 -22.68 60.16 -34.12
C TYR A 344 -22.27 58.81 -33.51
N TYR A 345 -21.41 58.84 -32.49
CA TYR A 345 -21.27 57.71 -31.59
C TYR A 345 -22.42 57.76 -30.59
N GLN A 346 -23.45 56.96 -30.80
CA GLN A 346 -24.29 56.53 -29.68
C GLN A 346 -23.44 55.60 -28.82
N THR A 347 -22.86 56.16 -27.77
CA THR A 347 -22.31 55.40 -26.64
C THR A 347 -23.46 54.67 -25.97
N TRP A 348 -23.60 53.37 -26.22
CA TRP A 348 -24.35 52.50 -25.33
C TRP A 348 -23.48 52.27 -24.10
N THR A 349 -23.74 53.02 -23.04
CA THR A 349 -23.23 52.69 -21.71
C THR A 349 -23.94 51.42 -21.25
N PHE A 350 -23.17 50.33 -21.14
CA PHE A 350 -23.60 49.18 -20.36
C PHE A 350 -23.80 49.69 -18.92
N LYS A 351 -25.03 49.61 -18.41
CA LYS A 351 -25.29 49.80 -16.99
C LYS A 351 -24.72 48.58 -16.28
N ASP A 352 -23.63 48.77 -15.55
CA ASP A 352 -23.12 47.83 -14.57
C ASP A 352 -24.28 47.40 -13.66
N HIS A 353 -24.68 46.12 -13.73
CA HIS A 353 -25.35 45.49 -12.62
C HIS A 353 -24.24 44.98 -11.71
N GLU A 354 -23.99 45.71 -10.62
CA GLU A 354 -23.13 45.28 -9.53
C GLU A 354 -23.63 43.95 -8.96
N CYS A 355 -22.97 42.85 -9.32
CA CYS A 355 -23.01 41.64 -8.51
C CYS A 355 -22.03 41.83 -7.35
N ASN A 356 -22.55 42.23 -6.19
CA ASN A 356 -21.79 42.28 -4.94
C ASN A 356 -21.27 40.87 -4.60
N VAL A 357 -19.97 40.66 -4.81
CA VAL A 357 -19.24 39.55 -4.20
C VAL A 357 -18.39 40.15 -3.08
N THR A 358 -18.83 39.96 -1.84
CA THR A 358 -18.04 40.36 -0.65
C THR A 358 -16.81 39.45 -0.52
N PRO A 359 -15.58 39.99 -0.37
CA PRO A 359 -14.42 39.17 -0.11
C PRO A 359 -14.34 38.81 1.37
N VAL A 360 -14.24 37.53 1.69
CA VAL A 360 -13.88 37.04 3.03
C VAL A 360 -12.38 37.22 3.21
N THR A 361 -11.99 38.17 4.06
CA THR A 361 -10.61 38.34 4.50
C THR A 361 -10.32 37.46 5.72
N SER A 362 -9.29 36.62 5.55
CA SER A 362 -8.57 35.93 6.62
C SER A 362 -7.86 36.95 7.52
N VAL A 363 -8.12 36.91 8.83
CA VAL A 363 -7.31 37.59 9.85
C VAL A 363 -7.07 36.64 11.02
N LEU A 364 -5.81 36.47 11.40
CA LEU A 364 -5.36 35.62 12.51
C LEU A 364 -5.32 36.38 13.86
N SER A 365 -6.03 35.81 14.86
CA SER A 365 -5.73 35.68 16.32
C SER A 365 -5.67 36.93 17.24
N PRO A 366 -5.82 36.84 18.60
CA PRO A 366 -5.80 35.64 19.49
C PRO A 366 -6.85 35.57 20.66
N GLY A 367 -7.05 34.36 21.23
CA GLY A 367 -7.09 34.13 22.69
C GLY A 367 -8.43 34.06 23.49
N TYR A 368 -8.70 32.85 24.02
CA TYR A 368 -9.30 32.49 25.33
C TYR A 368 -10.84 32.41 25.60
N HIS A 369 -11.18 31.25 26.21
CA HIS A 369 -12.34 30.87 27.08
C HIS A 369 -13.67 30.32 26.50
N ARG A 370 -13.72 28.98 26.41
CA ARG A 370 -14.67 28.03 27.05
C ARG A 370 -16.14 28.47 27.26
N ALA A 371 -17.07 27.85 26.53
CA ALA A 371 -18.35 27.33 27.06
C ALA A 371 -19.04 26.41 26.05
N ALA A 372 -19.45 25.23 26.51
CA ALA A 372 -20.32 24.30 25.80
C ALA A 372 -21.76 24.82 25.78
N LYS A 373 -22.52 24.52 24.72
CA LYS A 373 -23.94 24.15 24.78
C LYS A 373 -24.47 23.63 23.45
N ASP A 374 -25.21 22.54 23.56
CA ASP A 374 -26.10 21.94 22.57
C ASP A 374 -27.04 22.94 21.92
N TYR A 375 -27.31 22.74 20.63
CA TYR A 375 -28.66 22.89 20.11
C TYR A 375 -28.95 21.82 19.05
N SER A 376 -30.00 21.08 19.34
CA SER A 376 -30.65 20.01 18.57
C SER A 376 -31.73 20.60 17.65
N SER A 377 -32.21 19.78 16.71
CA SER A 377 -33.44 19.88 15.88
C SER A 377 -33.14 20.23 14.40
N ASP A 378 -33.10 19.26 13.48
CA ASP A 378 -34.20 18.42 12.94
C ASP A 378 -34.92 19.11 11.77
N TRP A 379 -34.73 18.57 10.56
CA TRP A 379 -35.69 18.58 9.44
C TRP A 379 -35.38 17.40 8.50
N SER A 380 -36.20 16.37 8.60
CA SER A 380 -36.41 15.31 7.61
C SER A 380 -37.43 15.75 6.56
N ASP A 381 -37.17 15.53 5.27
CA ASP A 381 -37.93 14.59 4.42
C ASP A 381 -37.58 14.71 2.91
N GLU A 382 -37.23 13.55 2.34
CA GLU A 382 -37.59 12.95 1.04
C GLU A 382 -38.10 13.83 -0.14
N GLU A 383 -37.47 13.73 -1.31
CA GLU A 383 -38.08 13.08 -2.51
C GLU A 383 -37.07 12.83 -3.66
N SER A 384 -37.15 11.65 -4.25
CA SER A 384 -36.38 11.17 -5.42
C SER A 384 -36.82 11.81 -6.76
N PRO A 385 -35.99 11.79 -7.82
CA PRO A 385 -36.48 11.93 -9.20
C PRO A 385 -36.36 10.63 -10.03
N LYS A 386 -37.50 10.17 -10.57
CA LYS A 386 -37.57 9.15 -11.64
C LYS A 386 -37.49 9.79 -13.03
N LYS A 387 -36.53 9.27 -13.81
CA LYS A 387 -36.53 8.88 -15.24
C LYS A 387 -37.31 9.69 -16.29
N TYR A 388 -36.57 10.06 -17.34
CA TYR A 388 -37.05 10.18 -18.72
C TYR A 388 -36.21 9.25 -19.63
N ILE A 389 -36.88 8.47 -20.49
CA ILE A 389 -36.38 7.65 -21.62
C ILE A 389 -36.74 8.47 -22.90
N ALA A 390 -36.00 8.58 -24.01
CA ALA A 390 -35.54 7.52 -24.91
C ALA A 390 -34.50 7.99 -25.98
N ALA A 391 -33.50 7.13 -26.23
CA ALA A 391 -33.12 6.52 -27.52
C ALA A 391 -32.39 7.39 -28.60
N ASN A 392 -31.21 7.07 -29.14
CA ASN A 392 -30.34 5.87 -29.18
C ASN A 392 -28.88 6.33 -29.34
N GLY A 393 -27.92 5.83 -28.56
CA GLY A 393 -26.93 4.80 -28.93
C GLY A 393 -25.54 5.44 -29.13
N VAL A 394 -24.42 5.07 -28.49
CA VAL A 394 -23.94 3.80 -27.92
C VAL A 394 -23.05 4.14 -26.71
N GLU A 395 -23.37 3.62 -25.53
CA GLU A 395 -22.53 3.65 -24.32
C GLU A 395 -21.95 2.25 -24.08
N PHE A 396 -20.65 2.19 -23.83
CA PHE A 396 -19.94 0.96 -23.47
C PHE A 396 -20.14 0.67 -21.98
N GLU A 397 -20.54 -0.56 -21.72
CA GLU A 397 -20.87 -1.15 -20.43
C GLU A 397 -19.62 -1.22 -19.53
N GLU A 398 -19.73 -0.72 -18.29
CA GLU A 398 -18.92 -1.25 -17.19
C GLU A 398 -19.50 -2.63 -16.88
N GLU A 399 -18.71 -3.68 -17.12
CA GLU A 399 -19.01 -5.02 -16.63
C GLU A 399 -18.89 -5.03 -15.08
N GLU A 400 -19.93 -4.53 -14.41
CA GLU A 400 -20.32 -5.13 -13.14
C GLU A 400 -20.84 -6.53 -13.48
N GLU A 401 -20.06 -7.56 -13.14
CA GLU A 401 -20.59 -8.92 -13.06
C GLU A 401 -21.81 -8.89 -12.15
N LYS A 402 -23.01 -8.90 -12.76
CA LYS A 402 -24.22 -9.32 -12.10
C LYS A 402 -24.09 -10.81 -11.79
N VAL A 403 -23.40 -11.12 -10.69
CA VAL A 403 -23.50 -12.42 -10.06
C VAL A 403 -24.95 -12.54 -9.60
N VAL A 404 -25.72 -13.35 -10.33
CA VAL A 404 -27.06 -13.74 -9.94
C VAL A 404 -26.92 -14.41 -8.58
N GLY A 405 -27.26 -13.69 -7.50
CA GLY A 405 -27.18 -14.21 -6.15
C GLY A 405 -28.01 -15.50 -6.05
N VAL A 406 -27.33 -16.61 -5.75
CA VAL A 406 -27.98 -17.91 -5.60
C VAL A 406 -28.50 -17.99 -4.18
N ARG A 407 -29.80 -18.24 -4.00
CA ARG A 407 -30.32 -18.53 -2.66
C ARG A 407 -29.76 -19.85 -2.18
N VAL A 408 -29.26 -19.86 -0.95
CA VAL A 408 -28.80 -21.05 -0.27
C VAL A 408 -29.49 -21.17 1.08
N ARG A 409 -29.74 -22.40 1.53
CA ARG A 409 -30.31 -22.72 2.83
C ARG A 409 -29.25 -23.29 3.75
N ALA A 410 -29.18 -22.80 4.98
CA ALA A 410 -28.32 -23.33 6.02
C ALA A 410 -28.73 -24.77 6.41
N LEU A 411 -27.78 -25.69 6.38
CA LEU A 411 -27.95 -27.08 6.81
C LEU A 411 -27.71 -27.25 8.32
N TYR A 412 -26.88 -26.39 8.90
CA TYR A 412 -26.47 -26.42 10.30
C TYR A 412 -26.46 -25.01 10.90
N ASP A 413 -26.56 -24.92 12.22
CA ASP A 413 -26.31 -23.68 12.94
C ASP A 413 -24.84 -23.27 12.79
N TYR A 414 -24.60 -21.99 12.54
CA TYR A 414 -23.26 -21.40 12.48
C TYR A 414 -23.19 -20.13 13.32
N THR A 415 -22.15 -20.01 14.14
CA THR A 415 -21.85 -18.82 14.93
C THR A 415 -20.50 -18.29 14.49
N GLY A 416 -20.48 -17.10 13.92
CA GLY A 416 -19.26 -16.43 13.46
C GLY A 416 -18.26 -16.25 14.59
N GLN A 417 -16.99 -16.58 14.33
CA GLN A 417 -15.90 -16.44 15.30
C GLN A 417 -15.19 -15.10 15.15
N GLU A 418 -15.08 -14.60 13.92
CA GLU A 418 -14.50 -13.30 13.58
C GLU A 418 -15.58 -12.27 13.20
N SER A 419 -15.21 -10.99 13.17
CA SER A 419 -16.15 -9.87 12.96
C SER A 419 -16.71 -9.77 11.55
N ASP A 420 -16.09 -10.46 10.59
CA ASP A 420 -16.47 -10.53 9.18
C ASP A 420 -17.24 -11.81 8.83
N GLU A 421 -17.50 -12.68 9.80
CA GLU A 421 -18.28 -13.92 9.63
C GLU A 421 -19.77 -13.73 9.98
N LEU A 422 -20.65 -14.36 9.20
CA LEU A 422 -22.08 -14.39 9.47
C LEU A 422 -22.43 -15.36 10.60
N SER A 423 -23.54 -15.11 11.30
CA SER A 423 -24.16 -16.06 12.22
C SER A 423 -25.59 -16.36 11.78
N PHE A 424 -25.96 -17.64 11.65
CA PHE A 424 -27.26 -18.07 11.16
C PHE A 424 -27.68 -19.42 11.75
N LYS A 425 -28.99 -19.72 11.66
CA LYS A 425 -29.57 -20.98 12.16
C LYS A 425 -29.87 -21.97 11.04
N ALA A 426 -29.84 -23.26 11.35
CA ALA A 426 -30.23 -24.30 10.40
C ALA A 426 -31.65 -24.03 9.88
N GLY A 427 -31.81 -24.06 8.55
CA GLY A 427 -33.05 -23.74 7.85
C GLY A 427 -33.18 -22.28 7.40
N GLU A 428 -32.31 -21.38 7.86
CA GLU A 428 -32.28 -19.98 7.42
C GLU A 428 -31.79 -19.87 5.96
N GLU A 429 -32.33 -18.91 5.21
CA GLU A 429 -31.96 -18.67 3.82
C GLU A 429 -31.08 -17.43 3.72
N LEU A 430 -30.05 -17.50 2.88
CA LEU A 430 -29.12 -16.40 2.62
C LEU A 430 -28.78 -16.33 1.12
N MET A 431 -28.33 -15.16 0.69
CA MET A 431 -27.93 -14.90 -0.68
C MET A 431 -26.43 -15.14 -0.82
N LYS A 432 -26.01 -16.10 -1.65
CA LYS A 432 -24.59 -16.28 -2.00
C LYS A 432 -24.16 -15.16 -2.95
N LEU A 433 -23.12 -14.41 -2.59
CA LEU A 433 -22.62 -13.23 -3.32
C LEU A 433 -21.29 -13.44 -4.03
N GLY A 434 -20.56 -14.53 -3.73
CA GLY A 434 -19.29 -14.86 -4.37
C GLY A 434 -19.02 -16.36 -4.38
N GLU A 435 -18.04 -16.80 -5.16
CA GLU A 435 -17.61 -18.20 -5.17
C GLU A 435 -16.88 -18.60 -3.88
N GLU A 436 -16.65 -19.90 -3.72
CA GLU A 436 -15.85 -20.46 -2.63
C GLU A 436 -14.37 -20.10 -2.85
N ASP A 437 -13.71 -19.57 -1.82
CA ASP A 437 -12.28 -19.28 -1.88
C ASP A 437 -11.41 -20.53 -1.62
N GLU A 438 -10.08 -20.38 -1.66
CA GLU A 438 -9.13 -21.47 -1.46
C GLU A 438 -9.19 -22.11 -0.05
N GLN A 439 -9.86 -21.47 0.91
CA GLN A 439 -9.99 -21.90 2.30
C GLN A 439 -11.39 -22.47 2.62
N GLY A 440 -12.29 -22.50 1.64
CA GLY A 440 -13.63 -23.07 1.77
C GLY A 440 -14.71 -22.08 2.22
N TRP A 441 -14.45 -20.78 2.12
CA TRP A 441 -15.39 -19.74 2.54
C TRP A 441 -16.12 -19.10 1.37
N CYS A 442 -17.38 -18.73 1.58
CA CYS A 442 -18.20 -17.98 0.64
C CYS A 442 -18.64 -16.66 1.27
N LYS A 443 -18.78 -15.61 0.46
CA LYS A 443 -19.42 -14.36 0.87
C LYS A 443 -20.93 -14.45 0.68
N GLY A 444 -21.70 -14.08 1.69
CA GLY A 444 -23.17 -14.12 1.67
C GLY A 444 -23.83 -12.89 2.28
N GLN A 445 -25.14 -12.79 2.12
CA GLN A 445 -25.98 -11.78 2.74
C GLN A 445 -27.22 -12.41 3.38
N LEU A 446 -27.48 -12.07 4.65
CA LEU A 446 -28.70 -12.44 5.38
C LEU A 446 -29.88 -11.53 4.99
N ASP A 447 -31.10 -11.97 5.28
CA ASP A 447 -32.33 -11.18 5.02
C ASP A 447 -32.38 -9.84 5.79
N ASN A 448 -31.63 -9.72 6.89
CA ASN A 448 -31.48 -8.48 7.65
C ASN A 448 -30.54 -7.45 6.96
N GLY A 449 -29.92 -7.81 5.83
CA GLY A 449 -29.00 -6.99 5.06
C GLY A 449 -27.51 -7.15 5.43
N GLU A 450 -27.19 -7.92 6.47
CA GLU A 450 -25.84 -8.17 6.95
C GLU A 450 -25.05 -9.02 5.95
N VAL A 451 -23.81 -8.61 5.64
CA VAL A 451 -22.95 -9.25 4.66
C VAL A 451 -21.68 -9.72 5.34
N GLY A 452 -21.30 -10.98 5.13
CA GLY A 452 -20.12 -11.58 5.72
C GLY A 452 -19.75 -12.93 5.12
N LEU A 453 -18.74 -13.56 5.69
CA LEU A 453 -18.23 -14.86 5.29
C LEU A 453 -18.97 -16.00 6.00
N TYR A 454 -19.14 -17.12 5.31
CA TYR A 454 -19.65 -18.36 5.88
C TYR A 454 -18.99 -19.59 5.23
N PRO A 455 -18.90 -20.74 5.92
CA PRO A 455 -18.32 -21.95 5.35
C PRO A 455 -19.21 -22.52 4.24
N ALA A 456 -18.68 -22.76 3.05
CA ALA A 456 -19.46 -23.21 1.90
C ALA A 456 -20.20 -24.54 2.14
N ASN A 457 -19.64 -25.42 2.98
CA ASN A 457 -20.21 -26.71 3.34
C ASN A 457 -21.36 -26.66 4.38
N TYR A 458 -21.71 -25.48 4.89
CA TYR A 458 -22.81 -25.30 5.85
C TYR A 458 -24.14 -24.97 5.18
N VAL A 459 -24.17 -24.82 3.85
CA VAL A 459 -25.35 -24.43 3.11
C VAL A 459 -25.58 -25.31 1.88
N GLN A 460 -26.79 -25.28 1.33
CA GLN A 460 -27.13 -25.93 0.07
C GLN A 460 -27.93 -24.96 -0.82
N ALA A 461 -27.65 -24.96 -2.14
CA ALA A 461 -28.46 -24.20 -3.11
C ALA A 461 -29.92 -24.66 -3.12
N ILE A 462 -30.85 -23.71 -3.26
CA ILE A 462 -32.31 -23.94 -3.26
C ILE A 462 -32.86 -23.97 -4.68
#